data_AF-A0A2V9JUU9-F1
#
_entry.id   AF-A0A2V9JUU9-F1
#
_cell.length_a   1.000
_cell.length_b   1.000
_cell.length_c   1.000
_cell.angle_alpha   90.00
_cell.angle_beta   90.00
_cell.angle_gamma   90.00
#
_symmetry.space_group_name_H-M   'P 1'
#
loop_
_entity.id
_entity.type
_entity.pdbx_description
1 polymer ?
#
loop_
_entity_poly.entity_id
_entity_poly.type
_entity_poly.pdbx_seq_one_letter_code
_entity_poly.pdbx_strand_id
1 'polypeptide(L)'
;RIDRIRERTRALMRAERQDQEPALEAGSNGDRVNRGIFGQEADGGGGPTIAAARVLAGEVMLQAGDALGLRPGCELKSLKADKNGKPVQLEVTKVLGLSSSLASVKSGDASSVSQGDLFTIDRWVAPSDQPILRVYMPPSMPLAKIQEVSRRLAALRGNPAVEWIDDPTEKLPTHVLSWNGRSWVLDPSAPGAVSIDLGADPSSDRILQGLSSSPKARLFVWLPPASELGLGSQIGQGSRNSAISSESDSHRADYVLVGRLREGAVQYAWVMPGMTRAMRMEKNVELPERTDWRPVVDAAQASPASVKLQELALQLGRLRAWLKLASPNGRGTFPYVLAFRNAAGKVVTETTATMRGERYEVVLHAEPKALARFDDVRDVPRRWIYLYMISETGETRLLYPAAGRGNEGAHLPEWPDGDEQKKPAPEVSLRGIRVTKADRDIYVLLVSEESLPHPEVLEAPGVVSRGERGGSPLERFFREVGARTRGEPEPVPARWNLQRATVQCSPAAK
;
A
#
# COMPACT_ATOMS: atom_id res chain seq x y z
N ARG A 1 -20.94 15.12 7.36
CA ARG A 1 -19.46 15.03 7.26
C ARG A 1 -19.02 15.72 5.97
N ILE A 2 -17.86 16.38 5.97
CA ILE A 2 -17.46 17.27 4.86
C ILE A 2 -17.07 16.51 3.59
N ASP A 3 -16.45 15.34 3.72
CA ASP A 3 -16.24 14.38 2.62
C ASP A 3 -17.49 14.19 1.74
N ARG A 4 -18.64 13.86 2.33
CA ARG A 4 -19.91 13.60 1.64
C ARG A 4 -20.43 14.84 0.90
N ILE A 5 -20.18 16.03 1.44
CA ILE A 5 -20.52 17.29 0.78
C ILE A 5 -19.60 17.49 -0.43
N ARG A 6 -18.27 17.33 -0.24
CA ARG A 6 -17.29 17.44 -1.33
C ARG A 6 -17.61 16.50 -2.49
N GLU A 7 -17.80 15.21 -2.21
CA GLU A 7 -18.04 14.21 -3.27
C GLU A 7 -19.37 14.45 -3.99
N ARG A 8 -20.43 14.84 -3.28
CA ARG A 8 -21.69 15.22 -3.92
C ARG A 8 -21.55 16.47 -4.78
N THR A 9 -20.91 17.52 -4.26
CA THR A 9 -20.64 18.76 -5.01
C THR A 9 -19.79 18.48 -6.25
N ARG A 10 -18.74 17.66 -6.14
CA ARG A 10 -17.89 17.25 -7.27
C ARG A 10 -18.66 16.47 -8.33
N ALA A 11 -19.57 15.59 -7.94
CA ALA A 11 -20.43 14.85 -8.85
C ALA A 11 -21.48 15.71 -9.55
N LEU A 12 -21.96 16.79 -8.91
CA LEU A 12 -22.85 17.76 -9.54
C LEU A 12 -22.07 18.67 -10.50
N MET A 13 -20.99 19.30 -10.03
CA MET A 13 -20.15 20.20 -10.84
C MET A 13 -19.64 19.53 -12.12
N ARG A 14 -19.09 18.31 -12.05
CA ARG A 14 -18.53 17.61 -13.22
C ARG A 14 -19.54 17.29 -14.32
N ALA A 15 -20.84 17.26 -14.02
CA ALA A 15 -21.86 17.04 -15.04
C ALA A 15 -22.24 18.32 -15.80
N GLU A 16 -22.09 19.49 -15.16
CA GLU A 16 -22.29 20.80 -15.77
C GLU A 16 -21.02 21.27 -16.50
N ARG A 17 -19.85 21.07 -15.88
CA ARG A 17 -18.51 21.40 -16.42
C ARG A 17 -17.45 20.42 -15.94
N GLN A 18 -16.81 19.70 -16.87
CA GLN A 18 -15.86 18.62 -16.54
C GLN A 18 -14.50 19.10 -15.99
N ASP A 19 -14.18 20.39 -16.14
CA ASP A 19 -12.89 21.00 -15.81
C ASP A 19 -12.82 21.62 -14.40
N GLN A 20 -13.94 21.68 -13.69
CA GLN A 20 -14.02 22.28 -12.35
C GLN A 20 -14.00 21.22 -11.23
N GLU A 21 -13.21 21.48 -10.20
CA GLU A 21 -13.06 20.62 -9.02
C GLU A 21 -13.29 21.47 -7.75
N PRO A 22 -14.10 21.00 -6.77
CA PRO A 22 -14.27 21.72 -5.51
C PRO A 22 -13.01 21.60 -4.64
N ALA A 23 -12.34 22.73 -4.42
CA ALA A 23 -11.23 22.82 -3.46
C ALA A 23 -11.76 22.89 -2.01
N LEU A 24 -11.02 22.29 -1.08
CA LEU A 24 -11.28 22.34 0.36
C LEU A 24 -9.94 22.50 1.07
N GLU A 25 -9.68 23.69 1.60
CA GLU A 25 -8.53 23.93 2.47
C GLU A 25 -8.67 23.10 3.75
N ALA A 26 -7.93 21.99 3.81
CA ALA A 26 -8.03 21.02 4.91
C ALA A 26 -6.96 21.19 5.99
N GLY A 27 -6.07 22.17 5.83
CA GLY A 27 -4.82 22.30 6.58
C GLY A 27 -3.82 21.18 6.25
N SER A 28 -2.59 21.29 6.77
CA SER A 28 -1.50 20.35 6.46
C SER A 28 -1.75 18.89 6.87
N ASN A 29 -2.75 18.65 7.72
CA ASN A 29 -3.04 17.35 8.31
C ASN A 29 -4.33 16.70 7.76
N GLY A 30 -5.07 17.37 6.87
CA GLY A 30 -6.31 16.84 6.28
C GLY A 30 -7.52 16.79 7.24
N ASP A 31 -7.35 17.23 8.49
CA ASP A 31 -8.32 17.21 9.59
C ASP A 31 -9.74 17.63 9.18
N ARG A 32 -9.87 18.66 8.34
CA ARG A 32 -11.18 19.22 7.96
C ARG A 32 -12.06 18.23 7.22
N VAL A 33 -11.49 17.36 6.38
CA VAL A 33 -12.22 16.36 5.57
C VAL A 33 -12.94 15.36 6.47
N ASN A 34 -12.37 15.07 7.65
CA ASN A 34 -12.87 14.09 8.60
C ASN A 34 -13.76 14.67 9.70
N ARG A 35 -14.16 15.94 9.58
CA ARG A 35 -15.00 16.64 10.55
C ARG A 35 -16.44 16.85 10.05
N GLY A 36 -17.34 17.14 10.99
CA GLY A 36 -18.65 17.69 10.71
C GLY A 36 -18.57 19.13 10.18
N ILE A 37 -19.70 19.66 9.70
CA ILE A 37 -19.77 21.01 9.13
C ILE A 37 -19.26 22.04 10.15
N PHE A 38 -19.58 21.86 11.43
CA PHE A 38 -19.22 22.74 12.55
C PHE A 38 -17.89 22.37 13.24
N GLY A 39 -17.08 21.48 12.66
CA GLY A 39 -15.72 21.18 13.12
C GLY A 39 -15.60 20.07 14.17
N GLN A 40 -16.71 19.50 14.63
CA GLN A 40 -16.74 18.31 15.49
C GLN A 40 -16.16 17.09 14.77
N GLU A 41 -15.70 16.07 15.50
CA GLU A 41 -15.39 14.77 14.91
C GLU A 41 -16.61 14.19 14.19
N ALA A 42 -16.40 13.53 13.06
CA ALA A 42 -17.47 12.86 12.34
C ALA A 42 -17.69 11.44 12.83
N ASP A 43 -18.94 10.98 12.77
CA ASP A 43 -19.33 9.62 13.14
C ASP A 43 -18.38 8.58 12.53
N GLY A 44 -17.76 7.78 13.39
CA GLY A 44 -16.57 7.00 13.03
C GLY A 44 -16.78 5.86 12.05
N GLY A 45 -18.03 5.58 11.65
CA GLY A 45 -18.44 4.50 10.75
C GLY A 45 -18.70 4.98 9.33
N GLY A 46 -17.81 4.61 8.42
CA GLY A 46 -17.98 4.82 6.98
C GLY A 46 -16.64 4.86 6.26
N GLY A 47 -16.45 3.94 5.30
CA GLY A 47 -15.37 3.97 4.33
C GLY A 47 -15.43 5.18 3.40
N PRO A 48 -14.60 5.22 2.34
CA PRO A 48 -14.57 6.30 1.38
C PRO A 48 -15.93 6.35 0.69
N THR A 49 -16.40 7.57 0.52
CA THR A 49 -17.68 7.79 -0.12
C THR A 49 -17.46 7.92 -1.62
N ILE A 50 -18.14 7.11 -2.42
CA ILE A 50 -18.09 7.13 -3.87
C ILE A 50 -19.38 7.76 -4.38
N ALA A 51 -19.26 8.82 -5.18
CA ALA A 51 -20.42 9.46 -5.78
C ALA A 51 -20.81 8.85 -7.13
N ALA A 52 -22.10 8.75 -7.40
CA ALA A 52 -22.63 8.51 -8.74
C ALA A 52 -22.37 9.75 -9.63
N ALA A 53 -21.44 9.62 -10.58
CA ALA A 53 -21.09 10.66 -11.54
C ALA A 53 -22.21 10.92 -12.55
N ARG A 54 -22.88 9.84 -12.98
CA ARG A 54 -24.00 9.85 -13.92
C ARG A 54 -24.78 8.55 -13.80
N VAL A 55 -26.10 8.62 -13.97
CA VAL A 55 -26.95 7.43 -14.16
C VAL A 55 -27.29 7.34 -15.65
N LEU A 56 -27.01 6.19 -16.25
CA LEU A 56 -27.34 5.83 -17.62
C LEU A 56 -28.46 4.77 -17.58
N ALA A 57 -29.06 4.44 -18.74
CA ALA A 57 -30.14 3.46 -18.80
C ALA A 57 -29.63 2.04 -18.44
N GLY A 58 -29.75 1.66 -17.17
CA GLY A 58 -29.31 0.37 -16.62
C GLY A 58 -27.94 0.37 -15.93
N GLU A 59 -27.16 1.46 -16.02
CA GLU A 59 -25.81 1.55 -15.44
C GLU A 59 -25.58 2.84 -14.65
N VAL A 60 -24.71 2.77 -13.65
CA VAL A 60 -24.27 3.89 -12.81
C VAL A 60 -22.78 4.10 -13.04
N MET A 61 -22.40 5.26 -13.57
CA MET A 61 -21.01 5.68 -13.65
C MET A 61 -20.58 6.25 -12.30
N LEU A 62 -19.50 5.72 -11.73
CA LEU A 62 -19.00 6.07 -10.40
C LEU A 62 -17.76 6.96 -10.46
N GLN A 63 -17.63 7.91 -9.53
CA GLN A 63 -16.42 8.72 -9.33
C GLN A 63 -15.33 7.98 -8.54
N ALA A 64 -15.06 6.73 -8.88
CA ALA A 64 -13.93 5.96 -8.37
C ALA A 64 -13.51 4.89 -9.37
N GLY A 65 -12.26 4.46 -9.31
CA GLY A 65 -11.68 3.46 -10.20
C GLY A 65 -10.44 2.80 -9.60
N ASP A 66 -9.44 2.48 -10.44
CA ASP A 66 -8.22 1.75 -10.06
C ASP A 66 -7.46 2.38 -8.87
N ALA A 67 -7.45 3.71 -8.72
CA ALA A 67 -6.72 4.37 -7.65
C ALA A 67 -7.33 4.13 -6.25
N LEU A 68 -8.66 3.93 -6.19
CA LEU A 68 -9.35 3.48 -4.98
C LEU A 68 -9.32 1.94 -4.86
N GLY A 69 -8.85 1.26 -5.91
CA GLY A 69 -8.74 -0.20 -6.02
C GLY A 69 -9.88 -0.88 -6.78
N LEU A 70 -10.91 -0.16 -7.28
CA LEU A 70 -12.15 -0.77 -7.80
C LEU A 70 -11.87 -1.80 -8.90
N ARG A 71 -12.62 -2.89 -8.92
CA ARG A 71 -12.53 -4.01 -9.87
C ARG A 71 -13.94 -4.50 -10.23
N PRO A 72 -14.15 -5.13 -11.40
CA PRO A 72 -15.37 -5.86 -11.69
C PRO A 72 -15.73 -6.83 -10.55
N GLY A 73 -17.01 -6.88 -10.18
CA GLY A 73 -17.54 -7.64 -9.04
C GLY A 73 -17.41 -6.95 -7.67
N CYS A 74 -16.74 -5.81 -7.54
CA CYS A 74 -16.81 -5.01 -6.30
C CYS A 74 -18.26 -4.57 -6.05
N GLU A 75 -18.77 -4.76 -4.84
CA GLU A 75 -20.13 -4.37 -4.48
C GLU A 75 -20.10 -3.08 -3.66
N LEU A 76 -20.99 -2.14 -3.97
CA LEU A 76 -21.16 -0.89 -3.24
C LEU A 76 -22.57 -0.83 -2.65
N LYS A 77 -22.71 -0.14 -1.52
CA LYS A 77 -23.96 0.03 -0.81
C LYS A 77 -24.26 1.51 -0.61
N SER A 78 -25.48 1.90 -0.94
CA SER A 78 -25.91 3.29 -0.83
C SER A 78 -25.94 3.76 0.62
N LEU A 79 -25.52 5.01 0.85
CA LEU A 79 -25.63 5.67 2.15
C LEU A 79 -27.04 6.21 2.43
N LYS A 80 -27.95 6.14 1.45
CA LYS A 80 -29.38 6.39 1.62
C LYS A 80 -30.17 5.09 1.50
N ALA A 81 -31.32 5.04 2.16
CA ALA A 81 -32.32 4.01 1.91
C ALA A 81 -33.16 4.36 0.66
N ASP A 82 -33.67 3.34 -0.02
CA ASP A 82 -34.70 3.45 -1.04
C ASP A 82 -36.09 3.71 -0.43
N LYS A 83 -37.12 3.80 -1.28
CA LYS A 83 -38.52 4.02 -0.87
C LYS A 83 -39.07 2.92 0.05
N ASN A 84 -38.43 1.75 0.11
CA ASN A 84 -38.81 0.60 0.93
C ASN A 84 -37.92 0.46 2.19
N GLY A 85 -37.09 1.47 2.51
CA GLY A 85 -36.21 1.47 3.67
C GLY A 85 -34.94 0.62 3.50
N LYS A 86 -34.62 0.13 2.29
CA LYS A 86 -33.43 -0.70 2.02
C LYS A 86 -32.37 0.07 1.23
N PRO A 87 -31.08 0.01 1.59
CA PRO A 87 -30.03 0.65 0.79
C PRO A 87 -29.84 -0.10 -0.53
N VAL A 88 -29.81 0.62 -1.65
CA VAL A 88 -29.48 0.06 -2.97
C VAL A 88 -28.05 -0.50 -2.94
N GLN A 89 -27.85 -1.69 -3.50
CA GLN A 89 -26.53 -2.25 -3.77
C GLN A 89 -26.21 -2.17 -5.26
N LEU A 90 -24.98 -1.75 -5.58
CA LEU A 90 -24.42 -1.77 -6.92
C LEU A 90 -23.34 -2.85 -7.02
N GLU A 91 -23.10 -3.38 -8.21
CA GLU A 91 -21.95 -4.23 -8.53
C GLU A 91 -21.16 -3.60 -9.68
N VAL A 92 -19.87 -3.35 -9.49
CA VAL A 92 -18.98 -2.80 -10.53
C VAL A 92 -18.93 -3.78 -11.69
N THR A 93 -19.31 -3.34 -12.89
CA THR A 93 -19.28 -4.14 -14.12
C THR A 93 -17.97 -3.96 -14.88
N LYS A 94 -17.43 -2.73 -14.91
CA LYS A 94 -16.21 -2.38 -15.65
C LYS A 94 -15.46 -1.24 -14.95
N VAL A 95 -14.13 -1.26 -15.01
CA VAL A 95 -13.30 -0.13 -14.56
C VAL A 95 -12.79 0.60 -15.79
N LEU A 96 -12.92 1.92 -15.81
CA LEU A 96 -12.59 2.77 -16.97
C LEU A 96 -11.22 3.44 -16.82
N GLY A 97 -10.71 3.55 -15.59
CA GLY A 97 -9.39 4.06 -15.27
C GLY A 97 -9.21 4.29 -13.77
N LEU A 98 -8.28 5.16 -13.39
CA LEU A 98 -7.96 5.47 -11.98
C LEU A 98 -9.13 6.12 -11.21
N SER A 99 -9.90 6.96 -11.90
CA SER A 99 -10.91 7.87 -11.35
C SER A 99 -12.36 7.41 -11.58
N SER A 100 -12.59 6.39 -12.42
CA SER A 100 -13.92 6.09 -12.95
C SER A 100 -14.17 4.60 -13.22
N SER A 101 -15.41 4.18 -13.01
CA SER A 101 -15.92 2.82 -13.24
C SER A 101 -17.42 2.85 -13.57
N LEU A 102 -17.92 1.74 -14.12
CA LEU A 102 -19.33 1.46 -14.34
C LEU A 102 -19.79 0.40 -13.35
N ALA A 103 -21.03 0.52 -12.88
CA ALA A 103 -21.68 -0.46 -12.03
C ALA A 103 -23.15 -0.66 -12.43
N SER A 104 -23.70 -1.84 -12.20
CA SER A 104 -25.12 -2.15 -12.36
C SER A 104 -25.80 -2.22 -10.99
N VAL A 105 -27.13 -2.08 -10.95
CA VAL A 105 -27.90 -2.24 -9.71
C VAL A 105 -28.06 -3.74 -9.42
N LYS A 106 -27.43 -4.21 -8.34
CA LYS A 106 -27.48 -5.60 -7.88
C LYS A 106 -28.73 -5.89 -7.05
N SER A 107 -29.13 -4.94 -6.19
CA SER A 107 -30.35 -5.06 -5.38
C SER A 107 -30.90 -3.68 -4.98
N GLY A 108 -32.22 -3.60 -4.73
CA GLY A 108 -32.93 -2.35 -4.41
C GLY A 108 -33.60 -1.68 -5.62
N ASP A 109 -34.31 -0.57 -5.39
CA ASP A 109 -34.98 0.19 -6.46
C ASP A 109 -33.96 0.99 -7.31
N ALA A 110 -33.70 0.53 -8.53
CA ALA A 110 -32.83 1.22 -9.48
C ALA A 110 -33.30 2.66 -9.81
N SER A 111 -34.60 2.92 -9.80
CA SER A 111 -35.16 4.27 -10.03
C SER A 111 -34.91 5.23 -8.86
N SER A 112 -34.45 4.71 -7.72
CA SER A 112 -34.04 5.54 -6.59
C SER A 112 -32.59 6.04 -6.70
N VAL A 113 -31.79 5.53 -7.64
CA VAL A 113 -30.42 6.02 -7.87
C VAL A 113 -30.45 7.28 -8.73
N SER A 114 -29.65 8.27 -8.34
CA SER A 114 -29.57 9.60 -8.95
C SER A 114 -28.13 10.11 -8.92
N GLN A 115 -27.84 11.09 -9.76
CA GLN A 115 -26.53 11.74 -9.79
C GLN A 115 -26.21 12.41 -8.43
N GLY A 116 -24.96 12.28 -7.99
CA GLY A 116 -24.51 12.79 -6.70
C GLY A 116 -24.97 11.96 -5.50
N ASP A 117 -25.66 10.83 -5.72
CA ASP A 117 -25.86 9.83 -4.68
C ASP A 117 -24.54 9.25 -4.22
N LEU A 118 -24.51 8.89 -2.94
CA LEU A 118 -23.31 8.51 -2.23
C LEU A 118 -23.37 7.05 -1.80
N PHE A 119 -22.31 6.32 -2.10
CA PHE A 119 -22.14 4.90 -1.82
C PHE A 119 -20.87 4.68 -0.99
N THR A 120 -20.79 3.57 -0.26
CA THR A 120 -19.55 3.02 0.30
C THR A 120 -19.32 1.64 -0.30
N ILE A 121 -18.08 1.14 -0.34
CA ILE A 121 -17.85 -0.26 -0.73
C ILE A 121 -18.39 -1.18 0.36
N ASP A 122 -19.13 -2.22 -0.04
CA ASP A 122 -19.71 -3.30 0.78
C ASP A 122 -18.91 -4.60 0.59
N ARG A 123 -18.30 -4.79 -0.60
CA ARG A 123 -17.47 -5.95 -0.96
C ARG A 123 -16.41 -5.58 -1.99
N TRP A 124 -15.23 -6.17 -1.89
CA TRP A 124 -14.11 -5.97 -2.83
C TRP A 124 -13.82 -7.22 -3.67
N VAL A 125 -13.25 -7.07 -4.86
CA VAL A 125 -12.79 -8.19 -5.70
C VAL A 125 -11.32 -8.01 -6.07
N ALA A 126 -10.58 -9.12 -5.98
CA ALA A 126 -9.17 -9.19 -6.37
C ALA A 126 -9.03 -9.55 -7.86
N PRO A 127 -7.92 -9.19 -8.53
CA PRO A 127 -7.59 -9.71 -9.85
C PRO A 127 -7.67 -11.25 -9.88
N SER A 128 -8.32 -11.79 -10.91
CA SER A 128 -8.62 -13.23 -11.00
C SER A 128 -7.45 -14.09 -11.51
N ASP A 129 -6.37 -13.46 -11.95
CA ASP A 129 -5.17 -14.07 -12.53
C ASP A 129 -4.03 -14.25 -11.53
N GLN A 130 -3.79 -13.26 -10.63
CA GLN A 130 -2.79 -13.36 -9.56
C GLN A 130 -3.25 -12.68 -8.26
N PRO A 131 -3.01 -13.29 -7.08
CA PRO A 131 -3.21 -12.62 -5.79
C PRO A 131 -2.27 -11.42 -5.66
N ILE A 132 -2.77 -10.33 -5.06
CA ILE A 132 -2.01 -9.09 -4.89
C ILE A 132 -0.81 -9.33 -3.98
N LEU A 133 -1.00 -10.12 -2.92
CA LEU A 133 0.06 -10.59 -2.01
C LEU A 133 -0.15 -12.07 -1.72
N ARG A 134 0.91 -12.87 -1.71
CA ARG A 134 0.90 -14.24 -1.22
C ARG A 134 1.51 -14.26 0.17
N VAL A 135 0.80 -14.78 1.16
CA VAL A 135 1.33 -14.96 2.52
C VAL A 135 1.30 -16.42 2.93
N TYR A 136 2.19 -16.80 3.83
CA TYR A 136 2.16 -18.12 4.49
C TYR A 136 2.08 -17.94 6.00
N MET A 137 1.24 -18.75 6.64
CA MET A 137 1.11 -18.84 8.09
C MET A 137 1.45 -20.28 8.50
N PRO A 138 2.48 -20.51 9.34
CA PRO A 138 2.77 -21.86 9.81
C PRO A 138 1.67 -22.36 10.75
N PRO A 139 1.58 -23.69 10.99
CA PRO A 139 0.58 -24.27 11.88
C PRO A 139 0.58 -23.62 13.27
N SER A 140 -0.61 -23.30 13.78
CA SER A 140 -0.73 -22.60 15.07
C SER A 140 -0.48 -23.51 16.27
N MET A 141 -0.15 -22.89 17.41
CA MET A 141 -0.03 -23.54 18.72
C MET A 141 -0.68 -22.64 19.79
N PRO A 142 -1.29 -23.17 20.87
CA PRO A 142 -1.81 -22.34 21.96
C PRO A 142 -0.72 -21.47 22.59
N LEU A 143 -1.02 -20.19 22.85
CA LEU A 143 -0.06 -19.20 23.36
C LEU A 143 0.68 -19.68 24.62
N ALA A 144 -0.04 -20.31 25.54
CA ALA A 144 0.54 -20.85 26.77
C ALA A 144 1.64 -21.90 26.50
N LYS A 145 1.50 -22.75 25.47
CA LYS A 145 2.52 -23.74 25.10
C LYS A 145 3.70 -23.09 24.38
N ILE A 146 3.47 -22.07 23.56
CA ILE A 146 4.53 -21.24 22.97
C ILE A 146 5.37 -20.59 24.08
N GLN A 147 4.74 -20.05 25.13
CA GLN A 147 5.41 -19.47 26.30
C GLN A 147 6.14 -20.50 27.17
N GLU A 148 5.62 -21.71 27.31
CA GLU A 148 6.31 -22.82 27.99
C GLU A 148 7.61 -23.22 27.27
N VAL A 149 7.54 -23.50 25.96
CA VAL A 149 8.71 -23.84 25.14
C VAL A 149 9.71 -22.68 25.13
N SER A 150 9.23 -21.44 24.95
CA SER A 150 10.07 -20.23 24.97
C SER A 150 10.87 -20.08 26.28
N ARG A 151 10.27 -20.39 27.44
CA ARG A 151 10.96 -20.38 28.74
C ARG A 151 12.04 -21.46 28.83
N ARG A 152 11.80 -22.66 28.30
CA ARG A 152 12.79 -23.75 28.29
C ARG A 152 13.99 -23.43 27.38
N LEU A 153 13.72 -22.83 26.21
CA LEU A 153 14.74 -22.42 25.25
C LEU A 153 15.55 -21.18 25.70
N ALA A 154 15.10 -20.45 26.72
CA ALA A 154 15.78 -19.24 27.19
C ALA A 154 17.25 -19.46 27.57
N ALA A 155 17.61 -20.64 28.08
CA ALA A 155 18.99 -21.02 28.41
C ALA A 155 19.94 -21.00 27.18
N LEU A 156 19.42 -21.20 25.97
CA LEU A 156 20.22 -21.16 24.73
C LEU A 156 20.70 -19.73 24.40
N ARG A 157 19.99 -18.69 24.84
CA ARG A 157 20.39 -17.28 24.62
C ARG A 157 21.70 -16.91 25.31
N GLY A 158 22.01 -17.57 26.42
CA GLY A 158 23.25 -17.36 27.20
C GLY A 158 24.37 -18.35 26.86
N ASN A 159 24.16 -19.27 25.90
CA ASN A 159 25.14 -20.30 25.59
C ASN A 159 26.21 -19.78 24.60
N PRO A 160 27.51 -19.83 24.92
CA PRO A 160 28.56 -19.26 24.08
C PRO A 160 28.75 -19.96 22.72
N ALA A 161 28.20 -21.17 22.53
CA ALA A 161 28.20 -21.86 21.24
C ALA A 161 27.08 -21.40 20.29
N VAL A 162 26.12 -20.60 20.78
CA VAL A 162 24.92 -20.18 20.04
C VAL A 162 24.85 -18.66 19.95
N GLU A 163 25.00 -18.12 18.74
CA GLU A 163 24.56 -16.75 18.46
C GLU A 163 23.04 -16.76 18.26
N TRP A 164 22.31 -16.25 19.25
CA TRP A 164 20.86 -16.10 19.15
C TRP A 164 20.49 -14.96 18.20
N ILE A 165 19.62 -15.24 17.22
CA ILE A 165 19.10 -14.25 16.29
C ILE A 165 17.73 -13.76 16.79
N ASP A 166 17.62 -12.48 17.15
CA ASP A 166 16.33 -11.86 17.51
C ASP A 166 15.56 -11.29 16.30
N ASP A 167 16.23 -11.06 15.17
CA ASP A 167 15.57 -10.58 13.94
C ASP A 167 16.24 -11.16 12.68
N PRO A 168 15.59 -12.09 11.96
CA PRO A 168 16.19 -12.76 10.80
C PRO A 168 16.39 -11.81 9.61
N THR A 169 15.79 -10.61 9.64
CA THR A 169 16.00 -9.57 8.61
C THR A 169 17.19 -8.66 8.89
N GLU A 170 17.76 -8.71 10.10
CA GLU A 170 19.02 -8.01 10.42
C GLU A 170 20.23 -8.89 10.10
N LYS A 171 20.16 -10.18 10.47
CA LYS A 171 21.21 -11.17 10.21
C LYS A 171 20.58 -12.53 9.90
N LEU A 172 21.00 -13.15 8.79
CA LEU A 172 20.52 -14.50 8.46
C LEU A 172 20.95 -15.52 9.54
N PRO A 173 20.07 -16.44 9.95
CA PRO A 173 20.46 -17.61 10.73
C PRO A 173 21.31 -18.60 9.91
N THR A 174 21.98 -19.53 10.60
CA THR A 174 22.46 -20.78 10.00
C THR A 174 21.55 -21.96 10.32
N HIS A 175 20.71 -21.84 11.35
CA HIS A 175 19.70 -22.82 11.73
C HIS A 175 18.41 -22.14 12.15
N VAL A 176 17.28 -22.69 11.72
CA VAL A 176 15.94 -22.24 12.12
C VAL A 176 15.27 -23.37 12.91
N LEU A 177 14.84 -23.06 14.14
CA LEU A 177 13.98 -23.94 14.93
C LEU A 177 12.53 -23.53 14.68
N SER A 178 11.73 -24.42 14.09
CA SER A 178 10.36 -24.16 13.65
C SER A 178 9.38 -25.23 14.16
N TRP A 179 8.08 -24.95 14.13
CA TRP A 179 7.01 -25.92 14.43
C TRP A 179 6.26 -26.32 13.16
N ASN A 180 6.23 -27.62 12.86
CA ASN A 180 5.62 -28.15 11.62
C ASN A 180 4.14 -28.56 11.78
N GLY A 181 3.52 -28.32 12.94
CA GLY A 181 2.16 -28.79 13.28
C GLY A 181 2.12 -30.06 14.13
N ARG A 182 3.22 -30.80 14.25
CA ARG A 182 3.34 -32.05 15.02
C ARG A 182 4.59 -32.11 15.89
N SER A 183 5.71 -31.60 15.40
CA SER A 183 6.99 -31.56 16.10
C SER A 183 7.75 -30.27 15.82
N TRP A 184 8.69 -29.98 16.72
CA TRP A 184 9.71 -28.97 16.50
C TRP A 184 10.80 -29.55 15.61
N VAL A 185 11.20 -28.79 14.60
CA VAL A 185 12.21 -29.17 13.62
C VAL A 185 13.32 -28.15 13.64
N LEU A 186 14.57 -28.62 13.64
CA LEU A 186 15.75 -27.79 13.46
C LEU A 186 16.23 -27.92 12.01
N ASP A 187 16.03 -26.86 11.23
CA ASP A 187 16.36 -26.77 9.81
C ASP A 187 17.68 -26.03 9.62
N PRO A 188 18.78 -26.69 9.20
CA PRO A 188 20.00 -25.99 8.83
C PRO A 188 19.78 -25.24 7.51
N SER A 189 20.13 -23.96 7.46
CA SER A 189 19.89 -23.09 6.30
C SER A 189 20.86 -23.34 5.12
N ALA A 190 21.69 -24.37 5.19
CA ALA A 190 22.63 -24.75 4.13
C ALA A 190 21.90 -25.58 3.05
N PRO A 191 22.13 -25.33 1.74
CA PRO A 191 21.51 -26.10 0.67
C PRO A 191 21.80 -27.61 0.80
N GLY A 192 20.75 -28.43 0.71
CA GLY A 192 20.86 -29.90 0.80
C GLY A 192 21.08 -30.45 2.21
N ALA A 193 21.08 -29.61 3.25
CA ALA A 193 21.12 -30.10 4.63
C ALA A 193 19.79 -30.76 5.04
N VAL A 194 19.87 -31.74 5.95
CA VAL A 194 18.71 -32.51 6.41
C VAL A 194 18.15 -31.92 7.69
N SER A 195 16.85 -31.66 7.70
CA SER A 195 16.07 -31.23 8.86
C SER A 195 16.12 -32.26 10.00
N ILE A 196 16.29 -31.80 11.24
CA ILE A 196 16.35 -32.65 12.44
C ILE A 196 15.03 -32.58 13.20
N ASP A 197 14.28 -33.68 13.26
CA ASP A 197 13.05 -33.77 14.06
C ASP A 197 13.37 -33.88 15.55
N LEU A 198 13.01 -32.85 16.33
CA LEU A 198 13.23 -32.76 17.76
C LEU A 198 12.03 -33.25 18.60
N GLY A 199 10.92 -33.64 17.97
CA GLY A 199 9.70 -34.08 18.64
C GLY A 199 8.84 -32.92 19.17
N ALA A 200 7.76 -33.25 19.89
CA ALA A 200 6.78 -32.27 20.34
C ALA A 200 7.29 -31.30 21.43
N ASP A 201 8.33 -31.70 22.17
CA ASP A 201 8.81 -30.99 23.36
C ASP A 201 10.35 -31.01 23.41
N PRO A 202 11.04 -30.13 22.66
CA PRO A 202 12.48 -30.17 22.50
C PRO A 202 13.23 -29.79 23.78
N SER A 203 14.39 -30.42 24.00
CA SER A 203 15.36 -30.04 25.03
C SER A 203 16.49 -29.20 24.44
N SER A 204 17.06 -28.30 25.25
CA SER A 204 18.19 -27.46 24.83
C SER A 204 19.42 -28.29 24.44
N ASP A 205 19.69 -29.40 25.12
CA ASP A 205 20.83 -30.28 24.81
C ASP A 205 20.70 -30.94 23.42
N ARG A 206 19.49 -31.39 23.06
CA ARG A 206 19.22 -31.97 21.74
C ARG A 206 19.34 -30.93 20.62
N ILE A 207 18.99 -29.67 20.91
CA ILE A 207 19.22 -28.55 19.99
C ILE A 207 20.73 -28.29 19.86
N LEU A 208 21.48 -28.19 20.96
CA LEU A 208 22.93 -27.98 20.94
C LEU A 208 23.67 -29.09 20.18
N GLN A 209 23.23 -30.35 20.32
CA GLN A 209 23.73 -31.47 19.53
C GLN A 209 23.45 -31.30 18.03
N GLY A 210 22.26 -30.81 17.65
CA GLY A 210 21.93 -30.50 16.25
C GLY A 210 22.76 -29.33 15.68
N LEU A 211 23.20 -28.40 16.53
CA LEU A 211 24.02 -27.24 16.14
C LEU A 211 25.52 -27.54 16.07
N SER A 212 26.00 -28.67 16.61
CA SER A 212 27.44 -28.94 16.81
C SER A 212 28.26 -29.07 15.53
N SER A 213 27.61 -29.21 14.38
CA SER A 213 28.23 -29.19 13.04
C SER A 213 28.69 -27.79 12.60
N SER A 214 28.27 -26.73 13.32
CA SER A 214 28.56 -25.34 12.96
C SER A 214 29.35 -24.63 14.08
N PRO A 215 30.63 -24.25 13.85
CA PRO A 215 31.48 -23.67 14.90
C PRO A 215 31.05 -22.26 15.37
N LYS A 216 30.09 -21.63 14.69
CA LYS A 216 29.37 -20.43 15.13
C LYS A 216 27.90 -20.53 14.69
N ALA A 217 27.14 -21.38 15.37
CA ALA A 217 25.73 -21.58 15.08
C ALA A 217 24.93 -20.30 15.33
N ARG A 218 24.25 -19.80 14.29
CA ARG A 218 23.29 -18.69 14.39
C ARG A 218 21.88 -19.27 14.42
N LEU A 219 21.30 -19.36 15.61
CA LEU A 219 19.97 -19.95 15.81
C LEU A 219 18.90 -18.87 15.76
N PHE A 220 17.95 -19.00 14.83
CA PHE A 220 16.67 -18.29 14.89
C PHE A 220 15.58 -19.25 15.37
N VAL A 221 14.76 -18.84 16.34
CA VAL A 221 13.59 -19.61 16.78
C VAL A 221 12.34 -18.97 16.19
N TRP A 222 11.82 -19.60 15.13
CA TRP A 222 10.58 -19.20 14.47
C TRP A 222 9.41 -19.76 15.26
N LEU A 223 8.85 -18.93 16.16
CA LEU A 223 7.68 -19.31 16.93
C LEU A 223 6.44 -19.36 16.03
N PRO A 224 5.59 -20.40 16.16
CA PRO A 224 4.33 -20.48 15.42
C PRO A 224 3.35 -19.37 15.86
N PRO A 225 2.32 -19.05 15.04
CA PRO A 225 1.24 -18.18 15.49
C PRO A 225 0.49 -18.80 16.67
N ALA A 226 0.18 -17.97 17.65
CA ALA A 226 -0.75 -18.30 18.73
C ALA A 226 -2.12 -18.61 18.11
N SER A 227 -2.74 -19.74 18.48
CA SER A 227 -4.08 -20.11 18.00
C SER A 227 -5.12 -19.03 18.30
N GLU A 228 -4.92 -18.30 19.40
CA GLU A 228 -5.70 -17.16 19.87
C GLU A 228 -5.68 -15.94 18.92
N LEU A 229 -4.74 -15.86 17.97
CA LEU A 229 -4.75 -14.83 16.91
C LEU A 229 -5.94 -15.00 15.96
N GLY A 230 -6.36 -16.22 15.65
CA GLY A 230 -7.43 -16.50 14.68
C GLY A 230 -7.20 -15.99 13.24
N LEU A 231 -5.99 -15.53 12.90
CA LEU A 231 -5.68 -14.77 11.68
C LEU A 231 -6.00 -15.51 10.37
N GLY A 232 -5.90 -16.85 10.38
CA GLY A 232 -6.26 -17.70 9.23
C GLY A 232 -7.74 -17.63 8.81
N SER A 233 -8.63 -17.14 9.66
CA SER A 233 -10.03 -16.85 9.29
C SER A 233 -10.23 -15.49 8.61
N GLN A 234 -9.24 -14.60 8.73
CA GLN A 234 -9.33 -13.19 8.34
C GLN A 234 -8.68 -12.88 7.00
N ILE A 235 -7.77 -13.75 6.54
CA ILE A 235 -6.95 -13.61 5.33
C ILE A 235 -7.09 -14.87 4.47
N GLY A 236 -7.07 -14.74 3.14
CA GLY A 236 -7.17 -15.87 2.22
C GLY A 236 -8.55 -16.09 1.61
N GLN A 237 -8.71 -17.19 0.88
CA GLN A 237 -9.92 -17.47 0.12
C GLN A 237 -11.13 -17.68 1.04
N GLY A 238 -12.24 -17.01 0.73
CA GLY A 238 -13.48 -17.06 1.55
C GLY A 238 -13.51 -16.07 2.72
N SER A 239 -12.41 -15.38 3.00
CA SER A 239 -12.34 -14.35 4.05
C SER A 239 -12.78 -12.96 3.59
N ARG A 240 -12.92 -12.06 4.57
CA ARG A 240 -12.92 -10.58 4.42
C ARG A 240 -11.79 -10.03 3.56
N ASN A 241 -10.69 -10.75 3.28
CA ASN A 241 -9.47 -10.20 2.66
C ASN A 241 -8.87 -11.11 1.57
N SER A 242 -9.71 -11.55 0.63
CA SER A 242 -9.34 -12.53 -0.39
C SER A 242 -8.33 -12.04 -1.45
N ALA A 243 -8.00 -10.75 -1.47
CA ALA A 243 -6.96 -10.21 -2.35
C ALA A 243 -5.54 -10.63 -1.94
N ILE A 244 -5.41 -11.12 -0.71
CA ILE A 244 -4.23 -11.79 -0.18
C ILE A 244 -4.49 -13.29 -0.23
N SER A 245 -3.64 -14.07 -0.93
CA SER A 245 -3.72 -15.54 -0.85
C SER A 245 -2.98 -16.03 0.39
N SER A 246 -3.52 -17.06 1.04
CA SER A 246 -2.77 -17.88 1.98
C SER A 246 -2.24 -19.08 1.23
N GLU A 247 -0.92 -19.18 1.08
CA GLU A 247 -0.25 -20.34 0.49
C GLU A 247 -0.09 -21.45 1.56
N SER A 248 -0.06 -22.71 1.13
CA SER A 248 0.25 -23.87 1.98
C SER A 248 1.74 -24.13 2.16
N ASP A 249 2.59 -23.38 1.45
CA ASP A 249 4.04 -23.55 1.35
C ASP A 249 4.72 -22.18 1.48
N SER A 250 5.68 -22.06 2.40
CA SER A 250 6.44 -20.85 2.67
C SER A 250 7.31 -20.42 1.49
N HIS A 251 7.76 -21.35 0.63
CA HIS A 251 8.56 -21.05 -0.56
C HIS A 251 7.75 -20.37 -1.67
N ARG A 252 6.41 -20.45 -1.62
CA ARG A 252 5.51 -19.81 -2.58
C ARG A 252 5.02 -18.43 -2.13
N ALA A 253 5.20 -18.10 -0.85
CA ALA A 253 4.74 -16.85 -0.28
C ALA A 253 5.71 -15.69 -0.57
N ASP A 254 5.17 -14.48 -0.68
CA ASP A 254 5.95 -13.25 -0.72
C ASP A 254 6.37 -12.84 0.71
N TYR A 255 5.54 -13.16 1.72
CA TYR A 255 5.81 -12.98 3.14
C TYR A 255 5.36 -14.17 3.98
N VAL A 256 6.13 -14.51 5.02
CA VAL A 256 5.78 -15.52 6.03
C VAL A 256 5.42 -14.84 7.35
N LEU A 257 4.45 -15.36 8.10
CA LEU A 257 4.17 -14.93 9.45
C LEU A 257 5.22 -15.49 10.40
N VAL A 258 6.03 -14.62 10.99
CA VAL A 258 7.12 -14.99 11.89
C VAL A 258 6.80 -14.55 13.30
N GLY A 259 6.81 -15.50 14.23
CA GLY A 259 6.87 -15.22 15.66
C GLY A 259 8.30 -15.23 16.19
N ARG A 260 8.61 -14.34 17.13
CA ARG A 260 9.84 -14.34 17.94
C ARG A 260 9.51 -14.11 19.42
N LEU A 261 10.42 -14.48 20.31
CA LEU A 261 10.38 -14.02 21.71
C LEU A 261 11.21 -12.74 21.84
N ARG A 262 10.68 -11.68 22.44
CA ARG A 262 11.45 -10.48 22.79
C ARG A 262 10.78 -9.73 23.95
N GLU A 263 11.58 -9.24 24.90
CA GLU A 263 11.09 -8.44 26.05
C GLU A 263 9.98 -9.15 26.85
N GLY A 264 10.06 -10.49 26.96
CA GLY A 264 9.06 -11.33 27.65
C GLY A 264 7.77 -11.62 26.86
N ALA A 265 7.54 -10.92 25.73
CA ALA A 265 6.40 -11.13 24.86
C ALA A 265 6.74 -12.05 23.68
N VAL A 266 5.73 -12.78 23.18
CA VAL A 266 5.77 -13.29 21.81
C VAL A 266 5.41 -12.14 20.88
N GLN A 267 6.22 -11.89 19.85
CA GLN A 267 6.00 -10.82 18.88
C GLN A 267 5.86 -11.41 17.48
N TYR A 268 4.91 -10.91 16.69
CA TYR A 268 4.64 -11.37 15.33
C TYR A 268 4.85 -10.28 14.28
N ALA A 269 5.41 -10.65 13.13
CA ALA A 269 5.54 -9.78 11.96
C ALA A 269 5.37 -10.58 10.66
N TRP A 270 5.00 -9.92 9.57
CA TRP A 270 5.17 -10.48 8.23
C TRP A 270 6.61 -10.23 7.77
N VAL A 271 7.33 -11.28 7.40
CA VAL A 271 8.75 -11.23 7.05
C VAL A 271 8.95 -11.81 5.65
N MET A 272 9.78 -11.16 4.83
CA MET A 272 10.18 -11.68 3.52
C MET A 272 11.20 -12.82 3.69
N PRO A 273 10.92 -14.05 3.22
CA PRO A 273 11.80 -15.20 3.43
C PRO A 273 13.24 -14.95 2.97
N GLY A 274 14.22 -15.22 3.84
CA GLY A 274 15.65 -15.18 3.49
C GLY A 274 16.20 -13.79 3.09
N MET A 275 15.47 -12.71 3.35
CA MET A 275 15.88 -11.36 2.98
C MET A 275 16.34 -10.55 4.20
N THR A 276 17.61 -10.13 4.23
CA THR A 276 18.05 -9.09 5.16
C THR A 276 17.85 -7.71 4.59
N ARG A 277 17.77 -6.69 5.46
CA ARG A 277 17.73 -5.28 5.05
C ARG A 277 18.92 -4.89 4.16
N ALA A 278 20.12 -5.40 4.46
CA ALA A 278 21.30 -5.17 3.64
C ALA A 278 21.16 -5.78 2.23
N MET A 279 20.73 -7.05 2.14
CA MET A 279 20.49 -7.73 0.87
C MET A 279 19.35 -7.09 0.07
N ARG A 280 18.31 -6.58 0.75
CA ARG A 280 17.19 -5.88 0.11
C ARG A 280 17.68 -4.62 -0.63
N MET A 281 18.57 -3.85 0.01
CA MET A 281 19.17 -2.67 -0.60
C MET A 281 20.09 -3.04 -1.78
N GLU A 282 20.99 -4.01 -1.59
CA GLU A 282 21.92 -4.49 -2.62
C GLU A 282 21.18 -5.00 -3.87
N LYS A 283 20.12 -5.81 -3.68
CA LYS A 283 19.33 -6.42 -4.75
C LYS A 283 18.23 -5.51 -5.31
N ASN A 284 18.22 -4.24 -4.93
CA ASN A 284 17.21 -3.25 -5.33
C ASN A 284 15.74 -3.67 -5.11
N VAL A 285 15.46 -4.52 -4.11
CA VAL A 285 14.09 -4.96 -3.80
C VAL A 285 13.30 -3.82 -3.17
N GLU A 286 12.13 -3.51 -3.75
CA GLU A 286 11.31 -2.33 -3.44
C GLU A 286 10.40 -2.51 -2.21
N LEU A 287 9.95 -3.74 -1.95
CA LEU A 287 9.08 -4.06 -0.82
C LEU A 287 9.89 -4.24 0.49
N PRO A 288 9.44 -3.70 1.64
CA PRO A 288 10.15 -3.80 2.92
C PRO A 288 10.45 -5.24 3.35
N GLU A 289 11.60 -5.48 3.98
CA GLU A 289 12.04 -6.84 4.36
C GLU A 289 11.14 -7.48 5.44
N ARG A 290 10.45 -6.67 6.24
CA ARG A 290 9.38 -7.09 7.15
C ARG A 290 8.45 -5.94 7.50
N THR A 291 7.41 -6.24 8.27
CA THR A 291 6.56 -5.27 8.95
C THR A 291 7.10 -4.95 10.36
N ASP A 292 6.43 -4.03 11.05
CA ASP A 292 6.47 -3.91 12.49
C ASP A 292 6.14 -5.23 13.18
N TRP A 293 6.77 -5.43 14.33
CA TRP A 293 6.50 -6.52 15.26
C TRP A 293 5.33 -6.15 16.18
N ARG A 294 4.35 -7.04 16.31
CA ARG A 294 3.15 -6.86 17.17
C ARG A 294 3.21 -7.83 18.35
N PRO A 295 3.27 -7.33 19.61
CA PRO A 295 3.36 -8.18 20.79
C PRO A 295 2.01 -8.84 21.12
N VAL A 296 2.11 -10.05 21.68
CA VAL A 296 1.03 -10.82 22.29
C VAL A 296 1.58 -11.35 23.62
N VAL A 297 1.27 -10.66 24.71
CA VAL A 297 1.65 -11.07 26.07
C VAL A 297 0.67 -12.12 26.60
N ASP A 298 -0.61 -11.98 26.26
CA ASP A 298 -1.72 -12.81 26.73
C ASP A 298 -2.80 -13.00 25.65
N ALA A 299 -3.81 -13.81 25.95
CA ALA A 299 -4.91 -14.10 25.03
C ALA A 299 -5.82 -12.89 24.73
N ALA A 300 -5.91 -11.90 25.63
CA ALA A 300 -6.70 -10.69 25.40
C ALA A 300 -6.03 -9.76 24.37
N GLN A 301 -4.69 -9.71 24.37
CA GLN A 301 -3.92 -8.97 23.36
C GLN A 301 -3.89 -9.65 21.98
N ALA A 302 -4.22 -10.94 21.87
CA ALA A 302 -4.17 -11.67 20.61
C ALA A 302 -5.15 -11.09 19.55
N SER A 303 -6.35 -10.66 19.94
CA SER A 303 -7.33 -10.08 19.01
C SER A 303 -6.88 -8.70 18.46
N PRO A 304 -6.46 -7.71 19.27
CA PRO A 304 -5.86 -6.47 18.77
C PRO A 304 -4.61 -6.69 17.89
N ALA A 305 -3.72 -7.62 18.26
CA ALA A 305 -2.55 -7.94 17.47
C ALA A 305 -2.92 -8.56 16.10
N SER A 306 -3.92 -9.44 16.07
CA SER A 306 -4.47 -10.05 14.85
C SER A 306 -5.00 -8.99 13.88
N VAL A 307 -5.82 -8.06 14.35
CA VAL A 307 -6.31 -6.93 13.53
C VAL A 307 -5.15 -6.10 12.99
N LYS A 308 -4.11 -5.81 13.78
CA LYS A 308 -2.98 -5.01 13.29
C LYS A 308 -2.08 -5.78 12.31
N LEU A 309 -1.94 -7.09 12.47
CA LEU A 309 -1.26 -7.96 11.50
C LEU A 309 -2.03 -8.05 10.17
N GLN A 310 -3.35 -8.12 10.24
CA GLN A 310 -4.25 -8.06 9.09
C GLN A 310 -4.10 -6.73 8.32
N GLU A 311 -4.17 -5.59 9.02
CA GLU A 311 -3.94 -4.27 8.44
C GLU A 311 -2.56 -4.16 7.76
N LEU A 312 -1.51 -4.67 8.40
CA LEU A 312 -0.14 -4.68 7.83
C LEU A 312 -0.03 -5.54 6.56
N ALA A 313 -0.72 -6.68 6.49
CA ALA A 313 -0.76 -7.53 5.28
C ALA A 313 -1.46 -6.81 4.12
N LEU A 314 -2.55 -6.09 4.42
CA LEU A 314 -3.30 -5.29 3.45
C LEU A 314 -2.48 -4.09 2.94
N GLN A 315 -1.72 -3.44 3.82
CA GLN A 315 -0.78 -2.37 3.44
C GLN A 315 0.35 -2.90 2.53
N LEU A 316 0.94 -4.07 2.83
CA LEU A 316 1.90 -4.75 1.95
C LEU A 316 1.29 -5.07 0.57
N GLY A 317 0.04 -5.55 0.55
CA GLY A 317 -0.71 -5.80 -0.69
C GLY A 317 -0.91 -4.52 -1.52
N ARG A 318 -1.42 -3.45 -0.90
CA ARG A 318 -1.58 -2.14 -1.55
C ARG A 318 -0.25 -1.62 -2.11
N LEU A 319 0.82 -1.69 -1.33
CA LEU A 319 2.15 -1.26 -1.77
C LEU A 319 2.60 -2.05 -3.01
N ARG A 320 2.47 -3.38 -2.98
CA ARG A 320 2.81 -4.25 -4.11
C ARG A 320 1.95 -3.97 -5.35
N ALA A 321 0.67 -3.65 -5.19
CA ALA A 321 -0.20 -3.24 -6.29
C ALA A 321 0.31 -1.94 -6.95
N TRP A 322 0.66 -0.91 -6.16
CA TRP A 322 1.20 0.36 -6.68
C TRP A 322 2.55 0.19 -7.38
N LEU A 323 3.42 -0.70 -6.89
CA LEU A 323 4.69 -1.00 -7.55
C LEU A 323 4.47 -1.76 -8.89
N LYS A 324 3.57 -2.74 -8.92
CA LYS A 324 3.21 -3.51 -10.13
C LYS A 324 2.38 -2.73 -11.18
N LEU A 325 1.81 -1.58 -10.84
CA LEU A 325 0.86 -0.86 -11.70
C LEU A 325 1.53 -0.39 -13.02
N ALA A 326 1.18 -0.99 -14.14
CA ALA A 326 1.72 -0.66 -15.46
C ALA A 326 0.89 0.43 -16.17
N SER A 327 1.55 1.32 -16.91
CA SER A 327 0.89 2.32 -17.75
C SER A 327 0.23 1.64 -18.97
N PRO A 328 -1.09 1.83 -19.24
CA PRO A 328 -1.78 1.13 -20.33
C PRO A 328 -1.12 1.29 -21.71
N ASN A 329 -0.73 2.51 -22.08
CA ASN A 329 -0.15 2.83 -23.40
C ASN A 329 1.24 3.50 -23.29
N GLY A 330 2.06 3.13 -22.32
CA GLY A 330 3.36 3.78 -22.10
C GLY A 330 3.21 5.25 -21.69
N ARG A 331 3.95 6.17 -22.30
CA ARG A 331 4.06 7.58 -21.86
C ARG A 331 3.02 8.54 -22.49
N GLY A 332 2.32 8.12 -23.55
CA GLY A 332 1.37 8.97 -24.27
C GLY A 332 1.99 10.22 -24.92
N THR A 333 1.18 11.26 -25.13
CA THR A 333 1.55 12.51 -25.81
C THR A 333 2.15 13.58 -24.89
N PHE A 334 2.09 13.39 -23.57
CA PHE A 334 2.54 14.39 -22.58
C PHE A 334 4.08 14.55 -22.61
N PRO A 335 4.62 15.76 -22.87
CA PRO A 335 6.03 15.91 -23.26
C PRO A 335 7.04 15.85 -22.10
N TYR A 336 6.60 15.93 -20.84
CA TYR A 336 7.49 16.02 -19.68
C TYR A 336 7.86 14.65 -19.06
N VAL A 337 9.08 14.52 -18.53
CA VAL A 337 9.53 13.44 -17.63
C VAL A 337 9.64 13.93 -16.20
N LEU A 338 9.50 13.00 -15.24
CA LEU A 338 10.02 13.17 -13.89
C LEU A 338 11.55 13.33 -13.94
N ALA A 339 12.07 14.38 -13.30
CA ALA A 339 13.51 14.63 -13.21
C ALA A 339 13.87 15.34 -11.90
N PHE A 340 15.17 15.37 -11.58
CA PHE A 340 15.70 16.01 -10.38
C PHE A 340 16.81 17.00 -10.73
N ARG A 341 16.64 18.26 -10.35
CA ARG A 341 17.63 19.32 -10.48
C ARG A 341 18.43 19.44 -9.18
N ASN A 342 19.75 19.32 -9.23
CA ASN A 342 20.60 19.54 -8.04
C ASN A 342 20.91 21.03 -7.81
N ALA A 343 21.59 21.35 -6.70
CA ALA A 343 21.96 22.73 -6.36
C ALA A 343 22.88 23.42 -7.39
N ALA A 344 23.60 22.65 -8.22
CA ALA A 344 24.42 23.15 -9.32
C ALA A 344 23.67 23.30 -10.66
N GLY A 345 22.34 23.11 -10.66
CA GLY A 345 21.50 23.21 -11.86
C GLY A 345 21.55 21.99 -12.80
N LYS A 346 22.31 20.93 -12.47
CA LYS A 346 22.31 19.69 -13.25
C LYS A 346 20.98 18.96 -13.05
N VAL A 347 20.30 18.67 -14.16
CA VAL A 347 19.09 17.84 -14.19
C VAL A 347 19.46 16.37 -14.45
N VAL A 348 18.82 15.48 -13.69
CA VAL A 348 18.94 14.01 -13.81
C VAL A 348 17.57 13.43 -14.11
N THR A 349 17.44 12.77 -15.27
CA THR A 349 16.22 12.11 -15.77
C THR A 349 16.27 10.59 -15.61
N GLU A 350 17.33 10.06 -14.99
CA GLU A 350 17.56 8.62 -14.80
C GLU A 350 16.50 7.99 -13.87
N THR A 351 16.02 6.80 -14.23
CA THR A 351 15.08 6.02 -13.40
C THR A 351 15.69 5.43 -12.15
N THR A 352 17.03 5.47 -12.02
CA THR A 352 17.77 5.12 -10.82
C THR A 352 18.84 6.20 -10.58
N ALA A 353 18.68 7.01 -9.54
CA ALA A 353 19.58 8.12 -9.25
C ALA A 353 20.18 8.03 -7.84
N THR A 354 21.43 8.47 -7.67
CA THR A 354 22.04 8.67 -6.34
C THR A 354 22.05 10.15 -5.97
N MET A 355 21.44 10.52 -4.85
CA MET A 355 21.46 11.87 -4.31
C MET A 355 22.31 11.95 -3.04
N ARG A 356 23.14 13.00 -2.91
CA ARG A 356 24.14 13.12 -1.83
C ARG A 356 23.98 14.40 -1.03
N GLY A 357 23.31 14.34 0.13
CA GLY A 357 23.29 15.39 1.18
C GLY A 357 22.78 16.80 0.83
N GLU A 358 22.57 17.10 -0.45
CA GLU A 358 22.21 18.41 -0.97
C GLU A 358 20.68 18.63 -1.01
N ARG A 359 20.29 19.87 -1.35
CA ARG A 359 18.92 20.17 -1.77
C ARG A 359 18.78 19.82 -3.25
N TYR A 360 17.71 19.13 -3.58
CA TYR A 360 17.30 18.84 -4.95
C TYR A 360 15.92 19.42 -5.17
N GLU A 361 15.57 19.65 -6.43
CA GLU A 361 14.24 20.07 -6.83
C GLU A 361 13.67 19.02 -7.78
N VAL A 362 12.49 18.51 -7.46
CA VAL A 362 11.75 17.64 -8.36
C VAL A 362 11.12 18.53 -9.41
N VAL A 363 11.51 18.31 -10.65
CA VAL A 363 11.07 19.07 -11.82
C VAL A 363 10.45 18.14 -12.85
N LEU A 364 9.58 18.71 -13.67
CA LEU A 364 9.13 18.12 -14.91
C LEU A 364 9.99 18.69 -16.03
N HIS A 365 10.80 17.84 -16.66
CA HIS A 365 11.71 18.25 -17.74
C HIS A 365 11.19 17.73 -19.09
N ALA A 366 11.18 18.56 -20.12
CA ALA A 366 10.86 18.18 -21.49
C ALA A 366 12.02 18.52 -22.41
N GLU A 367 12.48 17.53 -23.17
CA GLU A 367 13.50 17.77 -24.21
C GLU A 367 12.99 18.77 -25.25
N PRO A 368 13.84 19.65 -25.81
CA PRO A 368 13.43 20.63 -26.82
C PRO A 368 12.67 20.02 -28.01
N LYS A 369 13.06 18.82 -28.45
CA LYS A 369 12.38 18.09 -29.53
C LYS A 369 10.95 17.64 -29.17
N ALA A 370 10.68 17.36 -27.90
CA ALA A 370 9.36 16.97 -27.42
C ALA A 370 8.39 18.17 -27.35
N LEU A 371 8.93 19.38 -27.22
CA LEU A 371 8.19 20.66 -27.20
C LEU A 371 8.07 21.33 -28.57
N ALA A 372 8.99 21.09 -29.51
CA ALA A 372 9.02 21.74 -30.84
C ALA A 372 7.80 21.50 -31.75
N ARG A 373 6.81 20.72 -31.29
CA ARG A 373 5.51 20.46 -31.96
C ARG A 373 4.35 21.27 -31.38
N PHE A 374 4.62 22.13 -30.40
CA PHE A 374 3.64 22.99 -29.74
C PHE A 374 4.11 24.44 -29.89
N ASP A 375 3.38 25.23 -30.67
CA ASP A 375 3.72 26.64 -30.90
C ASP A 375 3.23 27.51 -29.74
N ASP A 376 2.13 27.11 -29.10
CA ASP A 376 1.54 27.72 -27.91
C ASP A 376 1.52 26.72 -26.73
N VAL A 377 1.64 27.23 -25.49
CA VAL A 377 1.43 26.41 -24.28
C VAL A 377 0.01 25.81 -24.23
N ARG A 378 -0.98 26.48 -24.85
CA ARG A 378 -2.37 25.99 -24.96
C ARG A 378 -2.50 24.74 -25.84
N ASP A 379 -1.54 24.48 -26.73
CA ASP A 379 -1.51 23.28 -27.59
C ASP A 379 -1.04 22.02 -26.83
N VAL A 380 -0.36 22.19 -25.70
CA VAL A 380 0.13 21.07 -24.89
C VAL A 380 -1.08 20.39 -24.22
N PRO A 381 -1.28 19.07 -24.39
CA PRO A 381 -2.40 18.37 -23.78
C PRO A 381 -2.41 18.55 -22.26
N ARG A 382 -3.48 19.18 -21.74
CA ARG A 382 -3.67 19.38 -20.31
C ARG A 382 -3.81 18.02 -19.61
N ARG A 383 -3.07 17.84 -18.52
CA ARG A 383 -3.03 16.60 -17.72
C ARG A 383 -3.05 16.92 -16.24
N TRP A 384 -3.74 16.09 -15.48
CA TRP A 384 -3.63 16.03 -14.03
C TRP A 384 -2.34 15.32 -13.64
N ILE A 385 -1.68 15.81 -12.60
CA ILE A 385 -0.35 15.37 -12.20
C ILE A 385 -0.27 15.21 -10.70
N TYR A 386 0.16 14.03 -10.27
CA TYR A 386 0.38 13.69 -8.87
C TYR A 386 1.81 13.16 -8.72
N LEU A 387 2.62 13.85 -7.94
CA LEU A 387 3.92 13.34 -7.49
C LEU A 387 3.71 12.77 -6.09
N TYR A 388 4.03 11.49 -5.90
CA TYR A 388 4.09 10.89 -4.58
C TYR A 388 5.40 10.12 -4.41
N MET A 389 5.81 9.94 -3.16
CA MET A 389 6.96 9.10 -2.80
C MET A 389 6.48 7.84 -2.08
N ILE A 390 7.25 6.77 -2.23
CA ILE A 390 7.19 5.55 -1.42
C ILE A 390 8.54 5.47 -0.69
N SER A 391 8.53 5.47 0.64
CA SER A 391 9.78 5.40 1.41
C SER A 391 10.27 3.97 1.64
N GLU A 392 11.49 3.84 2.16
CA GLU A 392 12.09 2.58 2.60
C GLU A 392 11.17 1.73 3.53
N THR A 393 10.29 2.36 4.31
CA THR A 393 9.36 1.66 5.22
C THR A 393 8.01 1.31 4.59
N GLY A 394 7.83 1.61 3.30
CA GLY A 394 6.56 1.50 2.59
C GLY A 394 5.57 2.64 2.88
N GLU A 395 5.98 3.70 3.60
CA GLU A 395 5.15 4.91 3.78
C GLU A 395 4.95 5.56 2.42
N THR A 396 3.71 5.86 2.04
CA THR A 396 3.43 6.61 0.81
C THR A 396 2.95 8.02 1.16
N ARG A 397 3.46 9.02 0.45
CA ARG A 397 3.18 10.43 0.75
C ARG A 397 3.00 11.26 -0.50
N LEU A 398 1.95 12.07 -0.55
CA LEU A 398 1.70 13.01 -1.64
C LEU A 398 2.66 14.20 -1.50
N LEU A 399 3.40 14.48 -2.57
CA LEU A 399 4.36 15.58 -2.66
C LEU A 399 3.83 16.72 -3.51
N TYR A 400 3.10 16.41 -4.59
CA TYR A 400 2.40 17.38 -5.44
C TYR A 400 1.05 16.79 -5.86
N PRO A 401 -0.06 17.55 -5.82
CA PRO A 401 -0.19 18.90 -5.27
C PRO A 401 0.13 18.95 -3.76
N ALA A 402 0.27 20.15 -3.20
CA ALA A 402 0.60 20.30 -1.78
C ALA A 402 -0.51 19.71 -0.89
N ALA A 403 -0.11 18.96 0.16
CA ALA A 403 -1.03 18.36 1.11
C ALA A 403 -2.02 19.38 1.68
N GLY A 404 -3.30 19.02 1.71
CA GLY A 404 -4.39 19.90 2.16
C GLY A 404 -5.01 20.81 1.09
N ARG A 405 -4.49 20.83 -0.15
CA ARG A 405 -5.07 21.58 -1.30
C ARG A 405 -5.99 20.77 -2.23
N GLY A 406 -6.15 19.47 -1.99
CA GLY A 406 -6.96 18.61 -2.86
C GLY A 406 -6.38 18.55 -4.28
N ASN A 407 -7.14 19.00 -5.28
CA ASN A 407 -6.74 19.05 -6.69
C ASN A 407 -6.28 20.45 -7.17
N GLU A 408 -6.23 21.45 -6.30
CA GLU A 408 -5.81 22.80 -6.68
C GLU A 408 -4.35 22.82 -7.21
N GLY A 409 -4.15 23.43 -8.38
CA GLY A 409 -2.86 23.44 -9.09
C GLY A 409 -2.40 22.07 -9.61
N ALA A 410 -3.15 21.00 -9.43
CA ALA A 410 -2.72 19.63 -9.75
C ALA A 410 -2.77 19.29 -11.26
N HIS A 411 -2.68 20.26 -12.15
CA HIS A 411 -2.73 20.05 -13.59
C HIS A 411 -1.73 20.94 -14.33
N LEU A 412 -1.16 20.43 -15.43
CA LEU A 412 -0.28 21.19 -16.31
C LEU A 412 -0.65 21.03 -17.78
N PRO A 413 -0.31 22.02 -18.63
CA PRO A 413 0.26 23.31 -18.23
C PRO A 413 -0.75 24.18 -17.47
N GLU A 414 -0.25 25.05 -16.60
CA GLU A 414 -1.01 26.23 -16.17
C GLU A 414 -1.12 27.17 -17.36
N TRP A 415 -2.32 27.65 -17.66
CA TRP A 415 -2.49 28.69 -18.69
C TRP A 415 -2.18 30.04 -18.06
N PRO A 416 -1.32 30.87 -18.68
CA PRO A 416 -1.01 32.19 -18.16
C PRO A 416 -2.23 33.10 -18.22
N ASP A 417 -2.38 34.00 -17.25
CA ASP A 417 -3.35 35.08 -17.32
C ASP A 417 -2.98 36.06 -18.45
N GLY A 418 -3.97 36.39 -19.29
CA GLY A 418 -3.82 37.30 -20.44
C GLY A 418 -3.54 36.60 -21.78
N ASP A 419 -3.51 37.39 -22.85
CA ASP A 419 -3.38 36.92 -24.24
C ASP A 419 -1.93 36.71 -24.71
N GLU A 420 -0.95 36.71 -23.79
CA GLU A 420 0.45 36.46 -24.12
C GLU A 420 0.66 35.00 -24.54
N GLN A 421 0.94 34.80 -25.83
CA GLN A 421 1.38 33.53 -26.39
C GLN A 421 2.75 33.12 -25.82
N LYS A 422 2.73 32.31 -24.77
CA LYS A 422 3.93 31.74 -24.14
C LYS A 422 4.20 30.37 -24.71
N LYS A 423 5.42 30.14 -25.20
CA LYS A 423 5.88 28.78 -25.54
C LYS A 423 5.95 27.93 -24.27
N PRO A 424 5.67 26.61 -24.34
CA PRO A 424 5.78 25.74 -23.18
C PRO A 424 7.22 25.73 -22.64
N ALA A 425 7.37 25.88 -21.33
CA ALA A 425 8.67 25.89 -20.68
C ALA A 425 9.32 24.49 -20.75
N PRO A 426 10.66 24.38 -20.96
CA PRO A 426 11.37 23.09 -20.92
C PRO A 426 11.38 22.47 -19.53
N GLU A 427 11.21 23.27 -18.47
CA GLU A 427 11.17 22.80 -17.09
C GLU A 427 10.02 23.44 -16.32
N VAL A 428 9.26 22.63 -15.58
CA VAL A 428 8.27 23.07 -14.60
C VAL A 428 8.65 22.54 -13.23
N SER A 429 8.74 23.42 -12.23
CA SER A 429 9.23 23.05 -10.90
C SER A 429 8.06 22.57 -10.03
N LEU A 430 8.13 21.36 -9.47
CA LEU A 430 7.05 20.79 -8.65
C LEU A 430 7.30 20.98 -7.16
N ARG A 431 8.50 20.61 -6.68
CA ARG A 431 8.80 20.61 -5.23
C ARG A 431 10.29 20.56 -4.91
N GLY A 432 10.76 21.41 -4.00
CA GLY A 432 12.04 21.24 -3.33
C GLY A 432 12.06 20.09 -2.32
N ILE A 433 13.06 19.22 -2.42
CA ILE A 433 13.34 18.11 -1.49
C ILE A 433 14.75 18.26 -0.88
N ARG A 434 14.98 17.64 0.28
CA ARG A 434 16.29 17.67 0.96
C ARG A 434 16.66 16.28 1.43
N VAL A 435 17.81 15.80 0.98
CA VAL A 435 18.40 14.56 1.48
C VAL A 435 18.92 14.81 2.90
N THR A 436 18.42 14.06 3.87
CA THR A 436 18.76 14.25 5.30
C THR A 436 19.33 13.00 5.98
N LYS A 437 19.19 11.82 5.35
CA LYS A 437 19.66 10.54 5.87
C LYS A 437 20.01 9.61 4.70
N ALA A 438 20.59 8.45 5.01
CA ALA A 438 20.65 7.36 4.05
C ALA A 438 19.29 6.63 4.06
N ASP A 439 18.59 6.71 2.95
CA ASP A 439 17.34 6.01 2.67
C ASP A 439 17.24 5.67 1.18
N ARG A 440 16.22 4.92 0.81
CA ARG A 440 15.86 4.63 -0.56
C ARG A 440 14.38 4.91 -0.72
N ASP A 441 14.08 5.88 -1.57
CA ASP A 441 12.73 6.35 -1.83
C ASP A 441 12.42 6.15 -3.32
N ILE A 442 11.19 5.76 -3.64
CA ILE A 442 10.71 5.65 -5.01
C ILE A 442 9.77 6.82 -5.26
N TYR A 443 10.17 7.72 -6.15
CA TYR A 443 9.34 8.82 -6.60
C TYR A 443 8.51 8.35 -7.79
N VAL A 444 7.19 8.54 -7.69
CA VAL A 444 6.24 8.15 -8.73
C VAL A 444 5.50 9.39 -9.20
N LEU A 445 5.59 9.65 -10.50
CA LEU A 445 4.81 10.65 -11.20
C LEU A 445 3.63 9.95 -11.88
N LEU A 446 2.44 10.22 -11.39
CA LEU A 446 1.19 9.86 -12.06
C LEU A 446 0.71 11.04 -12.92
N VAL A 447 0.39 10.75 -14.17
CA VAL A 447 -0.16 11.69 -15.14
C VAL A 447 -1.48 11.12 -15.68
N SER A 448 -2.57 11.88 -15.68
CA SER A 448 -3.90 11.41 -16.12
C SER A 448 -4.71 12.49 -16.86
N GLU A 449 -5.68 12.06 -17.67
CA GLU A 449 -6.63 12.99 -18.30
C GLU A 449 -7.72 13.48 -17.32
N GLU A 450 -8.05 12.66 -16.32
CA GLU A 450 -9.04 12.94 -15.29
C GLU A 450 -8.37 13.13 -13.92
N SER A 451 -8.88 14.04 -13.08
CA SER A 451 -8.39 14.19 -11.70
C SER A 451 -8.74 12.97 -10.85
N LEU A 452 -7.86 12.64 -9.90
CA LEU A 452 -8.19 11.74 -8.80
C LEU A 452 -9.25 12.41 -7.91
N PRO A 453 -10.36 11.72 -7.56
CA PRO A 453 -11.34 12.21 -6.57
C PRO A 453 -10.71 12.47 -5.20
N HIS A 454 -9.81 11.58 -4.82
CA HIS A 454 -9.12 11.56 -3.53
C HIS A 454 -7.61 11.49 -3.77
N PRO A 455 -6.89 12.60 -3.98
CA PRO A 455 -5.41 12.59 -4.04
C PRO A 455 -4.78 11.99 -2.78
N GLU A 456 -5.46 12.10 -1.63
CA GLU A 456 -5.11 11.44 -0.37
C GLU A 456 -5.06 9.90 -0.46
N VAL A 457 -5.62 9.28 -1.51
CA VAL A 457 -5.50 7.82 -1.76
C VAL A 457 -4.08 7.41 -2.17
N LEU A 458 -3.19 8.38 -2.43
CA LEU A 458 -1.76 8.15 -2.62
C LEU A 458 -0.98 8.19 -1.29
N GLU A 459 -1.63 8.45 -0.16
CA GLU A 459 -1.01 8.51 1.16
C GLU A 459 -1.28 7.24 2.01
N ALA A 460 -0.28 6.79 2.76
CA ALA A 460 -0.33 5.61 3.61
C ALA A 460 0.77 5.66 4.69
N PRO A 461 0.49 5.26 5.94
CA PRO A 461 1.56 4.98 6.88
C PRO A 461 2.42 3.82 6.38
N GLY A 462 3.71 3.82 6.73
CA GLY A 462 4.60 2.70 6.43
C GLY A 462 4.27 1.46 7.26
N VAL A 463 4.63 0.30 6.72
CA VAL A 463 4.48 -0.99 7.41
C VAL A 463 5.56 -1.22 8.47
N VAL A 464 6.60 -0.39 8.47
CA VAL A 464 7.64 -0.30 9.52
C VAL A 464 7.63 1.10 10.14
N SER A 465 7.47 1.17 11.45
CA SER A 465 7.48 2.41 12.22
C SER A 465 8.90 2.97 12.43
N ARG A 466 9.02 4.29 12.52
CA ARG A 466 10.21 5.00 13.04
C ARG A 466 9.81 6.08 14.06
N GLY A 467 8.76 5.79 14.83
CA GLY A 467 8.02 6.73 15.67
C GLY A 467 6.53 6.74 15.28
N GLU A 468 5.65 6.85 16.27
CA GLU A 468 4.20 6.84 16.03
C GLU A 468 3.71 8.12 15.36
N ARG A 469 2.91 7.95 14.31
CA ARG A 469 1.86 8.90 13.93
C ARG A 469 0.55 8.12 13.85
N GLY A 470 -0.49 8.65 14.48
CA GLY A 470 -1.79 8.00 14.57
C GLY A 470 -2.39 7.73 13.18
N GLY A 471 -3.09 6.60 13.07
CA GLY A 471 -3.72 6.18 11.82
C GLY A 471 -4.80 7.14 11.34
N SER A 472 -4.80 7.43 10.04
CA SER A 472 -5.82 8.29 9.42
C SER A 472 -7.15 7.53 9.24
N PRO A 473 -8.29 8.20 9.00
CA PRO A 473 -9.54 7.52 8.64
C PRO A 473 -9.47 6.67 7.34
N LEU A 474 -8.44 6.84 6.52
CA LEU A 474 -8.12 5.93 5.41
C LEU A 474 -7.62 4.55 5.91
N GLU A 475 -7.02 4.46 7.10
CA GLU A 475 -6.73 3.20 7.78
C GLU A 475 -8.01 2.49 8.26
N ARG A 476 -9.12 3.22 8.39
CA ARG A 476 -10.44 2.67 8.71
C ARG A 476 -11.13 2.07 7.47
N PHE A 477 -10.81 2.60 6.28
CA PHE A 477 -11.28 2.11 4.99
C PHE A 477 -10.73 0.72 4.63
N PHE A 478 -9.44 0.47 4.80
CA PHE A 478 -8.80 -0.73 4.24
C PHE A 478 -9.16 -2.07 4.91
N ARG A 479 -10.09 -2.12 5.88
CA ARG A 479 -10.33 -3.30 6.74
C ARG A 479 -11.25 -4.38 6.15
N GLU A 480 -11.74 -4.22 4.91
CA GLU A 480 -12.97 -4.91 4.43
C GLU A 480 -12.89 -5.57 3.02
N VAL A 481 -11.77 -6.17 2.60
CA VAL A 481 -11.40 -6.44 1.17
C VAL A 481 -11.60 -7.89 0.56
N GLY A 482 -12.82 -8.39 0.26
CA GLY A 482 -13.04 -9.62 -0.59
C GLY A 482 -14.51 -9.97 -0.90
N ALA A 483 -14.94 -10.76 -1.93
CA ALA A 483 -14.24 -11.59 -2.94
C ALA A 483 -15.05 -11.98 -4.24
N ARG A 484 -14.39 -12.32 -5.38
CA ARG A 484 -14.82 -13.08 -6.63
C ARG A 484 -15.84 -12.53 -7.67
N THR A 485 -15.44 -12.50 -8.96
CA THR A 485 -16.09 -13.17 -10.14
C THR A 485 -15.12 -13.27 -11.36
N ARG A 486 -15.47 -14.02 -12.42
CA ARG A 486 -14.66 -14.26 -13.65
C ARG A 486 -15.06 -13.32 -14.80
N GLY A 487 -14.08 -12.89 -15.59
CA GLY A 487 -14.24 -12.35 -16.95
C GLY A 487 -12.87 -11.98 -17.53
N GLU A 488 -12.67 -12.18 -18.84
CA GLU A 488 -11.46 -11.66 -19.51
C GLU A 488 -11.54 -10.12 -19.58
N PRO A 489 -10.47 -9.39 -19.22
CA PRO A 489 -10.48 -7.94 -19.30
C PRO A 489 -10.38 -7.47 -20.75
N GLU A 490 -11.49 -6.96 -21.30
CA GLU A 490 -11.43 -6.05 -22.46
C GLU A 490 -10.48 -4.86 -22.16
N PRO A 491 -9.80 -4.32 -23.17
CA PRO A 491 -8.82 -3.25 -22.98
C PRO A 491 -9.43 -2.01 -22.31
N VAL A 492 -8.84 -1.62 -21.18
CA VAL A 492 -9.19 -0.39 -20.44
C VAL A 492 -8.83 0.84 -21.29
N PRO A 493 -9.71 1.85 -21.42
CA PRO A 493 -9.39 3.08 -22.15
C PRO A 493 -8.14 3.78 -21.59
N ALA A 494 -7.15 4.00 -22.45
CA ALA A 494 -5.85 4.50 -22.05
C ALA A 494 -5.84 6.02 -21.80
N ARG A 495 -6.14 6.42 -20.56
CA ARG A 495 -6.24 7.84 -20.13
C ARG A 495 -5.27 8.25 -19.02
N TRP A 496 -4.22 7.46 -18.77
CA TRP A 496 -3.22 7.76 -17.75
C TRP A 496 -1.90 7.02 -17.99
N ASN A 497 -0.83 7.51 -17.36
CA ASN A 497 0.47 6.89 -17.36
C ASN A 497 1.25 7.19 -16.06
N LEU A 498 2.16 6.28 -15.72
CA LEU A 498 3.09 6.39 -14.61
C LEU A 498 4.52 6.54 -15.11
N GLN A 499 5.32 7.30 -14.38
CA GLN A 499 6.78 7.32 -14.46
C GLN A 499 7.35 7.08 -13.06
N ARG A 500 8.45 6.33 -12.96
CA ARG A 500 9.07 5.95 -11.68
C ARG A 500 10.54 6.29 -11.70
N ALA A 501 11.04 6.85 -10.60
CA ALA A 501 12.46 6.99 -10.33
C ALA A 501 12.77 6.45 -8.93
N THR A 502 13.60 5.42 -8.88
CA THR A 502 14.23 4.96 -7.63
C THR A 502 15.36 5.92 -7.29
N VAL A 503 15.32 6.51 -6.10
CA VAL A 503 16.36 7.39 -5.60
C VAL A 503 17.02 6.74 -4.40
N GLN A 504 18.33 6.52 -4.51
CA GLN A 504 19.16 6.16 -3.37
C GLN A 504 19.78 7.43 -2.79
N CYS A 505 19.41 7.74 -1.56
CA CYS A 505 19.94 8.88 -0.83
C CYS A 505 21.16 8.45 0.00
N SER A 506 22.18 9.29 0.05
CA SER A 506 23.20 9.24 1.09
C SER A 506 23.36 10.62 1.74
N PRO A 507 23.68 10.68 3.05
CA PRO A 507 24.03 11.94 3.69
C PRO A 507 25.29 12.51 3.04
N ALA A 508 25.52 13.82 3.22
CA ALA A 508 26.80 14.42 2.88
C ALA A 508 27.92 13.68 3.62
N ALA A 509 29.06 13.47 2.95
CA ALA A 509 30.29 13.11 3.65
C ALA A 509 30.61 14.23 4.65
N LYS A 510 30.96 13.84 5.88
CA LYS A 510 31.44 14.76 6.92
C LYS A 510 32.90 15.13 6.69
#